data_AF-A0A538JUZ6-F1
#
_entry.id   AF-A0A538JUZ6-F1
#
_cell.length_a   1.000
_cell.length_b   1.000
_cell.length_c   1.000
_cell.angle_alpha   90.00
_cell.angle_beta   90.00
_cell.angle_gamma   90.00
#
_symmetry.space_group_name_H-M   'P 1'
#
loop_
_entity.id
_entity.type
_entity.pdbx_description
1 polymer ?
#
loop_
_entity_poly.entity_id
_entity_poly.type
_entity_poly.pdbx_seq_one_letter_code
_entity_poly.pdbx_strand_id
1 'polypeptide(L)'
;MDVKRFLPLGGVAAVAVVVFAVAVLGGNTPGNDAPGAGVAAYYDAHQVREIAAAFLLAASAPFLVIFGASLAAALWPSEAARRPVWELVLLAGSGLAAGAFVIVAFLTFALADAPTKLGADALQALNLLDNDVWVAFNSGLGVMMLGAGGSLLARTRLYRWLGWAALAPGIALFIPFVDFVALLLSGVWILVASVTLFREQAETWSAVAPRMAS
;
A
#
# COMPACT_ATOMS: atom_id res chain seq x y z
N MET A 1 24.86 -8.96 -11.61
CA MET A 1 23.70 -9.40 -10.81
C MET A 1 22.48 -8.70 -11.38
N ASP A 2 21.40 -9.41 -11.70
CA ASP A 2 20.17 -8.75 -12.16
C ASP A 2 19.43 -8.14 -10.97
N VAL A 3 19.48 -6.81 -10.84
CA VAL A 3 18.84 -6.06 -9.75
C VAL A 3 17.31 -6.18 -9.83
N LYS A 4 16.76 -6.46 -11.01
CA LYS A 4 15.30 -6.54 -11.22
C LYS A 4 14.64 -7.64 -10.40
N ARG A 5 15.40 -8.69 -10.05
CA ARG A 5 14.89 -9.80 -9.22
C ARG A 5 14.42 -9.36 -7.83
N PHE A 6 14.89 -8.22 -7.33
CA PHE A 6 14.55 -7.70 -6.02
C PHE A 6 13.33 -6.76 -6.03
N LEU A 7 12.86 -6.33 -7.21
CA LEU A 7 11.71 -5.43 -7.31
C LEU A 7 10.44 -5.96 -6.61
N PRO A 8 10.12 -7.26 -6.64
CA PRO A 8 8.97 -7.79 -5.90
C PRO A 8 9.06 -7.55 -4.38
N LEU A 9 10.27 -7.49 -3.82
CA LEU A 9 10.46 -7.22 -2.39
C LEU A 9 10.08 -5.78 -1.99
N GLY A 10 9.80 -4.91 -2.96
CA GLY A 10 9.14 -3.63 -2.70
C GLY A 10 7.83 -3.81 -1.91
N GLY A 11 7.10 -4.90 -2.11
CA GLY A 11 5.85 -5.13 -1.35
C GLY A 11 6.14 -5.43 0.12
N VAL A 12 7.19 -6.19 0.41
CA VAL A 12 7.68 -6.44 1.78
C VAL A 12 8.13 -5.13 2.43
N ALA A 13 8.91 -4.32 1.72
CA ALA A 13 9.37 -3.03 2.21
C ALA A 13 8.18 -2.09 2.51
N ALA A 14 7.21 -2.00 1.59
CA ALA A 14 6.02 -1.17 1.76
C ALA A 14 5.22 -1.57 3.00
N VAL A 15 4.89 -2.87 3.14
CA VAL A 15 4.13 -3.38 4.28
C VAL A 15 4.90 -3.19 5.59
N ALA A 16 6.20 -3.50 5.62
CA ALA A 16 7.02 -3.34 6.81
C ALA A 16 7.10 -1.87 7.26
N VAL A 17 7.29 -0.94 6.33
CA VAL A 17 7.36 0.50 6.63
C VAL A 17 6.00 1.03 7.10
N VAL A 18 4.89 0.66 6.45
CA VAL A 18 3.53 1.05 6.87
C VAL A 18 3.23 0.52 8.27
N VAL A 19 3.49 -0.77 8.51
CA VAL A 19 3.26 -1.38 9.83
C VAL A 19 4.12 -0.72 10.90
N PHE A 20 5.38 -0.40 10.61
CA PHE A 20 6.22 0.31 11.55
C PHE A 20 5.70 1.74 11.83
N ALA A 21 5.34 2.48 10.78
CA ALA A 21 4.79 3.84 10.92
C ALA A 21 3.49 3.86 11.74
N VAL A 22 2.58 2.91 11.50
CA VAL A 22 1.24 2.91 12.12
C VAL A 22 1.18 2.14 13.44
N ALA A 23 1.78 0.95 13.53
CA ALA A 23 1.65 0.10 14.71
C ALA A 23 2.73 0.34 15.77
N VAL A 24 3.91 0.84 15.37
CA VAL A 24 5.03 1.10 16.30
C VAL A 24 5.11 2.56 16.67
N LEU A 25 5.02 3.46 15.68
CA LEU A 25 5.06 4.91 15.93
C LEU A 25 3.67 5.53 16.09
N GLY A 26 2.62 4.84 15.66
CA GLY A 26 1.27 5.31 15.90
C GLY A 26 0.92 5.29 17.39
N GLY A 27 -0.05 6.12 17.74
CA GLY A 27 -0.55 6.27 19.10
C GLY A 27 -2.07 6.29 19.15
N ASN A 28 -2.61 6.58 20.33
CA ASN A 28 -4.03 6.87 20.49
C ASN A 28 -4.29 8.30 20.00
N THR A 29 -4.32 8.45 18.68
CA THR A 29 -4.60 9.73 18.03
C THR A 29 -5.99 10.25 18.40
N PRO A 30 -6.20 11.58 18.39
CA PRO A 30 -7.51 12.15 18.63
C PRO A 30 -8.53 11.69 17.57
N GLY A 31 -9.69 11.19 18.02
CA GLY A 31 -10.76 10.76 17.13
C GLY A 31 -11.50 11.91 16.43
N ASN A 32 -12.47 11.56 15.58
CA ASN A 32 -13.20 12.48 14.71
C ASN A 32 -13.94 13.61 15.46
N ASP A 33 -14.35 13.36 16.70
CA ASP A 33 -15.10 14.27 17.56
C ASP A 33 -14.23 14.97 18.62
N ALA A 34 -12.90 14.79 18.55
CA ALA A 34 -11.99 15.42 19.50
C ALA A 34 -12.05 16.96 19.40
N PRO A 35 -12.17 17.67 20.54
CA PRO A 35 -12.16 19.12 20.52
C PRO A 35 -10.79 19.63 20.05
N GLY A 36 -10.76 20.73 19.30
CA GLY A 36 -9.53 21.28 18.73
C GLY A 36 -8.40 21.54 19.72
N ALA A 37 -8.72 21.90 20.97
CA ALA A 37 -7.73 22.04 22.04
C ALA A 37 -7.08 20.69 22.42
N GLY A 38 -7.84 19.60 22.40
CA GLY A 38 -7.34 18.25 22.62
C GLY A 38 -6.45 17.77 21.46
N VAL A 39 -6.83 18.09 20.22
CA VAL A 39 -5.99 17.86 19.03
C VAL A 39 -4.65 18.60 19.16
N ALA A 40 -4.70 19.90 19.48
CA ALA A 40 -3.50 20.71 19.67
C ALA A 40 -2.57 20.14 20.75
N ALA A 41 -3.12 19.80 21.93
CA ALA A 41 -2.36 19.25 23.04
C ALA A 41 -1.70 17.91 22.69
N TYR A 42 -2.40 17.04 21.96
CA TYR A 42 -1.83 15.76 21.52
C TYR A 42 -0.66 15.95 20.56
N TYR A 43 -0.86 16.72 19.49
CA TYR A 43 0.14 16.89 18.45
C TYR A 43 1.34 17.73 18.91
N ASP A 44 1.17 18.64 19.86
CA ASP A 44 2.28 19.34 20.52
C ASP A 44 3.13 18.37 21.36
N ALA A 45 2.48 17.52 22.17
CA ALA A 45 3.17 16.55 23.01
C ALA A 45 3.87 15.42 22.23
N HIS A 46 3.38 15.10 21.02
CA HIS A 46 3.87 13.98 20.22
C HIS A 46 4.49 14.38 18.87
N GLN A 47 4.76 15.68 18.67
CA GLN A 47 5.16 16.25 17.39
C GLN A 47 6.24 15.45 16.65
N VAL A 48 7.37 15.18 17.30
CA VAL A 48 8.51 14.48 16.68
C VAL A 48 8.14 13.07 16.22
N ARG A 49 7.33 12.36 17.01
CA ARG A 49 6.89 11.00 16.70
C ARG A 49 5.96 11.00 15.49
N GLU A 50 4.98 11.89 15.47
CA GLU A 50 4.00 12.00 14.37
C GLU A 50 4.66 12.47 13.06
N ILE A 51 5.61 13.41 13.13
CA ILE A 51 6.42 13.80 11.98
C ILE A 51 7.23 12.60 11.44
N ALA A 52 7.88 11.84 12.32
CA ALA A 52 8.64 10.66 11.90
C ALA A 52 7.73 9.60 11.25
N ALA A 53 6.56 9.35 11.82
CA ALA A 53 5.55 8.44 11.28
C ALA A 53 5.08 8.90 9.89
N ALA A 54 4.80 10.19 9.71
CA ALA A 54 4.42 10.78 8.43
C ALA A 54 5.48 10.56 7.35
N PHE A 55 6.76 10.85 7.63
CA PHE A 55 7.84 10.63 6.66
C PHE A 55 8.02 9.15 6.30
N LEU A 56 7.88 8.25 7.27
CA LEU A 56 7.93 6.81 7.02
C LEU A 56 6.77 6.35 6.16
N LEU A 57 5.54 6.80 6.44
CA LEU A 57 4.37 6.47 5.63
C LEU A 57 4.55 6.97 4.19
N ALA A 58 5.01 8.21 4.00
CA ALA A 58 5.33 8.73 2.67
C ALA A 58 6.42 7.90 1.96
N ALA A 59 7.44 7.44 2.68
CA ALA A 59 8.50 6.61 2.13
C ALA A 59 8.02 5.21 1.70
N SER A 60 6.87 4.73 2.21
CA SER A 60 6.27 3.46 1.78
C SER A 60 5.71 3.49 0.35
N ALA A 61 5.27 4.66 -0.11
CA ALA A 61 4.62 4.86 -1.41
C ALA A 61 5.45 4.38 -2.61
N PRO A 62 6.74 4.77 -2.79
CA PRO A 62 7.53 4.27 -3.91
C PRO A 62 7.70 2.75 -3.88
N PHE A 63 7.81 2.13 -2.70
CA PHE A 63 7.94 0.68 -2.59
C PHE A 63 6.67 -0.05 -3.07
N LEU A 64 5.48 0.49 -2.76
CA LEU A 64 4.22 -0.06 -3.23
C LEU A 64 4.07 0.06 -4.76
N VAL A 65 4.47 1.20 -5.34
CA VAL A 65 4.47 1.39 -6.80
C VAL A 65 5.43 0.42 -7.49
N ILE A 66 6.64 0.25 -6.94
CA ILE A 66 7.63 -0.71 -7.46
C ILE A 66 7.08 -2.14 -7.42
N PHE A 67 6.44 -2.52 -6.31
CA PHE A 67 5.77 -3.81 -6.19
C PHE A 67 4.71 -4.00 -7.26
N GLY A 68 3.76 -3.06 -7.37
CA GLY A 68 2.69 -3.09 -8.36
C GLY A 68 3.21 -3.20 -9.79
N ALA A 69 4.25 -2.44 -10.12
CA ALA A 69 4.92 -2.50 -11.42
C ALA A 69 5.61 -3.84 -11.68
N SER A 70 6.30 -4.39 -10.68
CA SER A 70 6.96 -5.70 -10.80
C SER A 70 5.95 -6.84 -11.02
N LEU A 71 4.82 -6.79 -10.30
CA LEU A 71 3.76 -7.78 -10.42
C LEU A 71 3.03 -7.66 -11.76
N ALA A 72 2.69 -6.44 -12.18
CA ALA A 72 2.07 -6.20 -13.48
C ALA A 72 2.98 -6.67 -14.62
N ALA A 73 4.28 -6.38 -14.56
CA ALA A 73 5.24 -6.82 -15.57
C ALA A 73 5.36 -8.35 -15.64
N ALA A 74 5.37 -9.03 -14.49
CA ALA A 74 5.39 -10.49 -14.44
C ALA A 74 4.09 -11.12 -14.98
N LEU A 75 2.97 -10.42 -14.82
CA LEU A 75 1.67 -10.81 -15.31
C LEU A 75 1.32 -10.23 -16.68
N TRP A 76 2.26 -9.59 -17.38
CA TRP A 76 1.95 -9.01 -18.67
C TRP A 76 1.58 -10.10 -19.69
N PRO A 77 0.51 -9.94 -20.48
CA PRO A 77 0.16 -10.89 -21.53
C PRO A 77 1.23 -10.93 -22.64
N SER A 78 1.49 -12.11 -23.21
CA SER A 78 2.28 -12.20 -24.44
C SER A 78 1.45 -11.70 -25.63
N GLU A 79 2.11 -10.96 -26.54
CA GLU A 79 1.58 -10.06 -27.59
C GLU A 79 0.46 -10.58 -28.51
N ALA A 80 0.12 -11.87 -28.49
CA ALA A 80 -0.72 -12.48 -29.51
C ALA A 80 -2.24 -12.50 -29.23
N ALA A 81 -2.75 -12.24 -28.01
CA ALA A 81 -4.20 -12.46 -27.78
C ALA A 81 -4.93 -11.68 -26.67
N ARG A 82 -4.29 -10.88 -25.81
CA ARG A 82 -5.00 -10.23 -24.68
C ARG A 82 -4.56 -8.80 -24.41
N ARG A 83 -5.55 -7.92 -24.22
CA ARG A 83 -5.35 -6.56 -23.71
C ARG A 83 -4.97 -6.63 -22.23
N PRO A 84 -3.94 -5.91 -21.76
CA PRO A 84 -3.46 -5.95 -20.38
C PRO A 84 -4.34 -5.14 -19.43
N VAL A 85 -5.68 -5.30 -19.51
CA VAL A 85 -6.62 -4.44 -18.78
C VAL A 85 -6.44 -4.60 -17.27
N TRP A 86 -6.30 -5.83 -16.78
CA TRP A 86 -6.17 -6.08 -15.34
C TRP A 86 -4.81 -5.64 -14.79
N GLU A 87 -3.76 -5.76 -15.59
CA GLU A 87 -2.41 -5.31 -15.25
C GLU A 87 -2.34 -3.77 -15.21
N LEU A 88 -3.06 -3.09 -16.10
CA LEU A 88 -3.23 -1.63 -16.06
C LEU A 88 -4.05 -1.18 -14.83
N VAL A 89 -5.11 -1.91 -14.48
CA VAL A 89 -5.90 -1.67 -13.25
C VAL A 89 -5.02 -1.86 -12.00
N LEU A 90 -4.18 -2.90 -11.98
CA LEU A 90 -3.22 -3.14 -10.91
C LEU A 90 -2.23 -1.97 -10.76
N LEU A 91 -1.65 -1.51 -11.86
CA LEU A 91 -0.74 -0.35 -11.87
C LEU A 91 -1.44 0.93 -11.37
N ALA A 92 -2.62 1.22 -11.91
CA ALA A 92 -3.40 2.39 -11.53
C ALA A 92 -3.78 2.35 -10.05
N GLY A 93 -4.26 1.21 -9.55
CA GLY A 93 -4.59 1.01 -8.14
C GLY A 93 -3.37 1.16 -7.23
N SER A 94 -2.22 0.61 -7.63
CA SER A 94 -0.95 0.78 -6.89
C SER A 94 -0.57 2.25 -6.77
N GLY A 95 -0.70 3.01 -7.86
CA GLY A 95 -0.46 4.45 -7.88
C GLY A 95 -1.46 5.23 -7.02
N LEU A 96 -2.75 4.89 -7.08
CA LEU A 96 -3.79 5.51 -6.26
C LEU A 96 -3.55 5.27 -4.76
N ALA A 97 -3.25 4.03 -4.37
CA ALA A 97 -2.95 3.67 -2.98
C ALA A 97 -1.70 4.42 -2.47
N ALA A 98 -0.62 4.39 -3.25
CA ALA A 98 0.62 5.07 -2.92
C ALA A 98 0.43 6.59 -2.81
N GLY A 99 -0.32 7.19 -3.74
CA GLY A 99 -0.67 8.61 -3.68
C GLY A 99 -1.50 8.95 -2.44
N ALA A 100 -2.46 8.10 -2.08
CA ALA A 100 -3.24 8.29 -0.87
C ALA A 100 -2.40 8.19 0.41
N PHE A 101 -1.41 7.28 0.48
CA PHE A 101 -0.45 7.24 1.60
C PHE A 101 0.36 8.53 1.73
N VAL A 102 0.76 9.15 0.60
CA VAL A 102 1.42 10.45 0.62
C VAL A 102 0.48 11.55 1.13
N ILE A 103 -0.80 11.51 0.77
CA ILE A 103 -1.81 12.45 1.29
C ILE A 103 -1.98 12.28 2.80
N VAL A 104 -2.08 11.04 3.30
CA VAL A 104 -2.16 10.77 4.75
C VAL A 104 -0.95 11.35 5.45
N ALA A 105 0.26 11.02 4.98
CA ALA A 105 1.49 11.55 5.54
C ALA A 105 1.54 13.08 5.56
N PHE A 106 1.06 13.72 4.49
CA PHE A 106 0.97 15.18 4.39
C PHE A 106 0.02 15.76 5.46
N LEU A 107 -1.16 15.18 5.65
CA LEU A 107 -2.14 15.63 6.64
C LEU A 107 -1.65 15.43 8.07
N THR A 108 -1.07 14.25 8.38
CA THR A 108 -0.48 13.97 9.69
C THR A 108 0.70 14.91 10.00
N PHE A 109 1.56 15.19 9.01
CA PHE A 109 2.62 16.18 9.16
C PHE A 109 2.06 17.59 9.44
N ALA A 110 1.04 18.00 8.69
CA ALA A 110 0.40 19.30 8.89
C ALA A 110 -0.21 19.42 10.29
N LEU A 111 -0.85 18.36 10.81
CA LEU A 111 -1.37 18.32 12.18
C LEU A 111 -0.27 18.44 13.23
N ALA A 112 0.86 17.77 13.02
CA ALA A 112 2.01 17.85 13.94
C ALA A 112 2.70 19.23 13.94
N ASP A 113 2.65 19.96 12.82
CA ASP A 113 3.30 21.28 12.67
C ASP A 113 2.36 22.47 12.97
N ALA A 114 1.04 22.24 13.04
CA ALA A 114 0.03 23.27 13.20
C ALA A 114 -0.34 23.75 14.63
N PRO A 115 -0.02 23.10 15.78
CA PRO A 115 -0.61 23.44 17.08
C PRO A 115 -0.42 24.90 17.53
N THR A 116 0.67 25.55 17.13
CA THR A 116 0.97 26.96 17.45
C THR A 116 0.59 27.94 16.32
N LYS A 117 0.08 27.43 15.20
CA LYS A 117 -0.17 28.19 13.96
C LYS A 117 -1.65 28.33 13.63
N LEU A 118 -2.48 27.37 14.07
CA LEU A 118 -3.90 27.31 13.77
C LEU A 118 -4.76 27.44 15.02
N GLY A 119 -5.97 27.98 14.87
CA GLY A 119 -6.99 27.97 15.91
C GLY A 119 -7.60 26.58 16.10
N ALA A 120 -8.29 26.38 17.23
CA ALA A 120 -8.88 25.10 17.61
C ALA A 120 -9.84 24.53 16.54
N ASP A 121 -10.74 25.35 15.99
CA ASP A 121 -11.71 24.91 14.98
C ASP A 121 -11.03 24.40 13.71
N ALA A 122 -9.93 25.04 13.30
CA ALA A 122 -9.16 24.63 12.12
C ALA A 122 -8.41 23.31 12.37
N LEU A 123 -7.84 23.12 13.57
CA LEU A 123 -7.21 21.85 13.96
C LEU A 123 -8.22 20.71 14.03
N GLN A 124 -9.42 20.97 14.54
CA GLN A 124 -10.49 19.96 14.59
C GLN A 124 -10.95 19.55 13.18
N ALA A 125 -11.14 20.51 12.27
CA ALA A 125 -11.47 20.22 10.88
C ALA A 125 -10.37 19.42 10.16
N LEU A 126 -9.10 19.78 10.39
CA LEU A 126 -7.97 19.05 9.82
C LEU A 126 -7.86 17.63 10.39
N ASN A 127 -8.11 17.44 11.68
CA ASN A 127 -8.11 16.12 12.33
C ASN A 127 -9.21 15.22 11.79
N LEU A 128 -10.42 15.76 11.58
CA LEU A 128 -11.50 15.01 10.95
C LEU A 128 -11.11 14.55 9.54
N LEU A 129 -10.52 15.45 8.75
CA LEU A 129 -10.09 15.12 7.39
C LEU A 129 -8.98 14.06 7.35
N ASP A 130 -8.00 14.15 8.24
CA ASP A 130 -6.92 13.15 8.37
C ASP A 130 -7.49 11.78 8.78
N ASN A 131 -8.40 11.75 9.75
CA ASN A 131 -9.03 10.51 10.18
C ASN A 131 -9.84 9.84 9.06
N ASP A 132 -10.53 10.58 8.20
CA ASP A 132 -11.40 10.01 7.16
C ASP A 132 -10.68 9.67 5.84
N VAL A 133 -9.39 9.97 5.74
CA VAL A 133 -8.60 9.74 4.51
C VAL A 133 -8.45 8.23 4.18
N TRP A 134 -8.77 7.34 5.12
CA TRP A 134 -8.73 5.89 4.91
C TRP A 134 -9.58 5.44 3.74
N VAL A 135 -10.68 6.14 3.45
CA VAL A 135 -11.54 5.86 2.31
C VAL A 135 -10.73 5.94 1.01
N ALA A 136 -9.80 6.88 0.90
CA ALA A 136 -8.98 7.07 -0.29
C ALA A 136 -7.94 5.94 -0.45
N PHE A 137 -7.18 5.63 0.61
CA PHE A 137 -6.16 4.59 0.49
C PHE A 137 -6.76 3.18 0.40
N ASN A 138 -7.87 2.89 1.10
CA ASN A 138 -8.58 1.61 0.96
C ASN A 138 -9.15 1.45 -0.44
N SER A 139 -9.69 2.51 -1.04
CA SER A 139 -10.17 2.46 -2.43
C SER A 139 -9.04 2.21 -3.42
N GLY A 140 -7.91 2.92 -3.29
CA GLY A 140 -6.73 2.68 -4.15
C GLY A 140 -6.20 1.25 -4.01
N LEU A 141 -6.10 0.76 -2.78
CA LEU A 141 -5.66 -0.60 -2.49
C LEU A 141 -6.66 -1.64 -3.01
N GLY A 142 -7.96 -1.35 -2.91
CA GLY A 142 -9.04 -2.18 -3.46
C GLY A 142 -8.89 -2.34 -4.97
N VAL A 143 -8.68 -1.24 -5.70
CA VAL A 143 -8.42 -1.26 -7.15
C VAL A 143 -7.16 -2.08 -7.47
N MET A 144 -6.09 -1.92 -6.69
CA MET A 144 -4.86 -2.69 -6.85
C MET A 144 -5.12 -4.20 -6.73
N MET A 145 -5.84 -4.59 -5.67
CA MET A 145 -6.17 -5.98 -5.36
C MET A 145 -7.13 -6.58 -6.41
N LEU A 146 -8.09 -5.82 -6.91
CA LEU A 146 -8.96 -6.24 -8.02
C LEU A 146 -8.15 -6.46 -9.31
N GLY A 147 -7.21 -5.56 -9.62
CA GLY A 147 -6.29 -5.69 -10.74
C GLY A 147 -5.42 -6.95 -10.64
N ALA A 148 -4.84 -7.20 -9.46
CA ALA A 148 -4.09 -8.41 -9.17
C ALA A 148 -4.95 -9.68 -9.32
N GLY A 149 -6.15 -9.68 -8.73
CA GLY A 149 -7.09 -10.79 -8.82
C GLY A 149 -7.47 -11.13 -10.25
N GLY A 150 -7.85 -10.13 -11.05
CA GLY A 150 -8.18 -10.31 -12.46
C GLY A 150 -7.01 -10.83 -13.29
N SER A 151 -5.80 -10.32 -13.06
CA SER A 151 -4.58 -10.74 -13.76
C SER A 151 -4.21 -12.20 -13.44
N LEU A 152 -4.31 -12.61 -12.17
CA LEU A 152 -3.97 -13.95 -11.71
C LEU A 152 -5.02 -15.01 -12.05
N LEU A 153 -6.30 -14.66 -11.98
CA LEU A 153 -7.38 -15.58 -12.34
C LEU A 153 -7.41 -15.89 -13.84
N ALA A 154 -6.82 -15.02 -14.67
CA ALA A 154 -6.63 -15.25 -16.09
C ALA A 154 -5.49 -16.23 -16.44
N ARG A 155 -4.71 -16.68 -15.45
CA ARG A 155 -3.53 -17.57 -15.57
C ARG A 155 -3.85 -19.04 -15.23
N THR A 156 -2.83 -19.91 -15.28
CA THR A 156 -2.96 -21.36 -15.03
C THR A 156 -3.46 -21.68 -13.61
N ARG A 157 -3.94 -22.91 -13.40
CA ARG A 157 -4.60 -23.34 -12.15
C ARG A 157 -3.77 -23.11 -10.88
N LEU A 158 -2.44 -23.11 -10.98
CA LEU A 158 -1.53 -22.96 -9.84
C LEU A 158 -1.61 -21.58 -9.17
N TYR A 159 -1.92 -20.51 -9.91
CA TYR A 159 -1.98 -19.14 -9.37
C TYR A 159 -3.40 -18.68 -9.02
N ARG A 160 -4.42 -19.51 -9.28
CA ARG A 160 -5.82 -19.13 -9.06
C ARG A 160 -6.16 -18.90 -7.59
N TRP A 161 -5.50 -19.62 -6.67
CA TRP A 161 -5.70 -19.38 -5.23
C TRP A 161 -5.24 -17.97 -4.84
N LEU A 162 -4.11 -17.51 -5.38
CA LEU A 162 -3.58 -16.18 -5.12
C LEU A 162 -4.48 -15.11 -5.74
N GLY A 163 -5.06 -15.39 -6.91
CA GLY A 163 -6.06 -14.53 -7.53
C GLY A 163 -7.34 -14.37 -6.70
N TRP A 164 -7.91 -15.46 -6.17
CA TRP A 164 -9.07 -15.40 -5.28
C TRP A 164 -8.75 -14.72 -3.95
N ALA A 165 -7.56 -15.00 -3.39
CA ALA A 165 -7.07 -14.35 -2.18
C ALA A 165 -6.82 -12.84 -2.37
N ALA A 166 -6.67 -12.35 -3.60
CA ALA A 166 -6.65 -10.92 -3.91
C ALA A 166 -8.06 -10.36 -4.15
N LEU A 167 -8.89 -11.09 -4.89
CA LEU A 167 -10.22 -10.63 -5.29
C LEU A 167 -11.14 -10.39 -4.08
N ALA A 168 -11.16 -11.33 -3.12
CA ALA A 168 -12.01 -11.23 -1.94
C ALA A 168 -11.72 -9.97 -1.09
N PRO A 169 -10.48 -9.71 -0.63
CA PRO A 169 -10.17 -8.47 0.09
C PRO A 169 -10.29 -7.23 -0.82
N GLY A 170 -10.01 -7.34 -2.12
CA GLY A 170 -10.21 -6.24 -3.07
C GLY A 170 -11.64 -5.74 -3.13
N ILE A 171 -12.63 -6.63 -3.09
CA ILE A 171 -14.06 -6.27 -2.97
C ILE A 171 -14.37 -5.75 -1.57
N ALA A 172 -13.89 -6.43 -0.54
CA ALA A 172 -14.20 -6.12 0.85
C ALA A 172 -13.66 -4.74 1.31
N LEU A 173 -12.61 -4.22 0.67
CA LEU A 173 -12.07 -2.86 0.91
C LEU A 173 -13.06 -1.73 0.55
N PHE A 174 -14.12 -2.02 -0.20
CA PHE A 174 -15.18 -1.05 -0.52
C PHE A 174 -16.42 -1.20 0.38
N ILE A 175 -16.39 -2.12 1.35
CA ILE A 175 -17.52 -2.41 2.23
C ILE A 175 -17.18 -1.86 3.61
N PRO A 176 -17.88 -0.81 4.09
CA PRO A 176 -17.69 -0.30 5.45
C PRO A 176 -17.77 -1.43 6.48
N PHE A 177 -17.01 -1.30 7.57
CA PHE A 177 -16.92 -2.25 8.70
C PHE A 177 -16.14 -3.55 8.39
N VAL A 178 -16.06 -3.96 7.13
CA VAL A 178 -15.29 -5.15 6.70
C VAL A 178 -13.90 -4.76 6.18
N ASP A 179 -13.78 -3.54 5.69
CA ASP A 179 -12.60 -2.96 5.07
C ASP A 179 -11.35 -3.01 5.96
N PHE A 180 -11.49 -2.84 7.28
CA PHE A 180 -10.36 -2.96 8.20
C PHE A 180 -9.71 -4.36 8.15
N VAL A 181 -10.52 -5.42 8.17
CA VAL A 181 -10.00 -6.80 8.06
C VAL A 181 -9.45 -7.04 6.67
N ALA A 182 -10.10 -6.50 5.63
CA ALA A 182 -9.65 -6.60 4.25
C ALA A 182 -8.30 -5.89 4.01
N LEU A 183 -8.03 -4.79 4.71
CA LEU A 183 -6.76 -4.08 4.71
C LEU A 183 -5.63 -4.97 5.25
N LEU A 184 -5.86 -5.64 6.40
CA LEU A 184 -4.88 -6.55 6.98
C LEU A 184 -4.60 -7.75 6.07
N LEU A 185 -5.66 -8.34 5.50
CA LEU A 185 -5.54 -9.45 4.55
C LEU A 185 -4.80 -9.02 3.28
N SER A 186 -5.02 -7.80 2.80
CA SER A 186 -4.27 -7.24 1.67
C SER A 186 -2.79 -7.12 1.99
N GLY A 187 -2.42 -6.67 3.19
CA GLY A 187 -1.03 -6.65 3.65
C GLY A 187 -0.39 -8.03 3.63
N VAL A 188 -1.06 -9.05 4.20
CA VAL A 188 -0.59 -10.44 4.16
C VAL A 188 -0.45 -10.94 2.72
N TRP A 189 -1.42 -10.63 1.87
CA TRP A 189 -1.39 -11.01 0.46
C TRP A 189 -0.18 -10.40 -0.27
N ILE A 190 0.10 -9.11 -0.06
CA ILE A 190 1.26 -8.42 -0.65
C ILE A 190 2.56 -9.12 -0.25
N LEU A 191 2.72 -9.48 1.03
CA LEU A 191 3.90 -10.21 1.51
C LEU A 191 4.07 -11.54 0.78
N VAL A 192 2.99 -12.33 0.69
CA VAL A 192 2.99 -13.64 0.03
C VAL A 192 3.29 -13.51 -1.46
N ALA A 193 2.66 -12.56 -2.16
CA ALA A 193 2.89 -12.31 -3.58
C ALA A 193 4.34 -11.84 -3.84
N SER A 194 4.88 -10.96 -2.98
CA SER A 194 6.25 -10.48 -3.06
C SER A 194 7.27 -11.62 -2.98
N VAL A 195 7.12 -12.50 -1.98
CA VAL A 195 8.02 -13.64 -1.78
C VAL A 195 7.89 -14.66 -2.90
N THR A 196 6.66 -14.94 -3.36
CA THR A 196 6.41 -15.89 -4.45
C THR A 196 7.10 -15.43 -5.73
N LEU A 197 6.89 -14.16 -6.11
CA LEU A 197 7.47 -13.61 -7.33
C LEU A 197 9.01 -13.49 -7.24
N PHE A 198 9.54 -13.14 -6.07
CA PHE A 198 11.00 -13.13 -5.84
C PHE A 198 11.62 -14.52 -6.07
N ARG A 199 10.99 -15.58 -5.55
CA ARG A 199 11.47 -16.96 -5.68
C ARG A 199 11.46 -17.44 -7.13
N GLU A 200 10.38 -17.17 -7.85
CA GLU A 200 10.26 -17.54 -9.28
C GLU A 200 11.34 -16.85 -10.15
N GLN A 201 11.62 -15.57 -9.88
CA GLN A 201 12.66 -14.83 -10.60
C GLN A 201 14.07 -15.36 -10.27
N ALA A 202 14.30 -15.79 -9.03
CA ALA A 202 15.56 -16.40 -8.61
C ALA A 202 15.81 -17.76 -9.28
N GLU A 203 14.78 -18.61 -9.34
CA GLU A 203 14.82 -19.92 -10.01
C GLU A 203 15.10 -19.77 -11.52
N THR A 204 14.40 -18.84 -12.18
CA THR A 204 14.57 -18.57 -13.61
C THR A 204 16.01 -18.14 -13.94
N TRP A 205 16.60 -17.25 -13.12
CA TRP A 205 17.99 -16.81 -13.30
C TRP A 205 18.98 -17.98 -13.18
N SER A 206 18.80 -18.84 -12.17
CA SER A 206 19.67 -19.99 -11.95
C SER A 206 19.66 -20.99 -13.11
N ALA A 207 18.53 -21.15 -13.81
CA ALA A 207 18.37 -22.04 -14.95
C ALA A 207 18.93 -21.48 -16.27
N VAL A 208 19.18 -20.17 -16.36
CA VAL A 208 19.69 -19.51 -17.57
C VAL A 208 21.19 -19.21 -17.47
N ALA A 209 21.71 -18.89 -16.27
CA ALA A 209 23.12 -18.54 -16.07
C ALA A 209 24.14 -19.57 -16.64
N PRO A 210 23.93 -20.89 -16.56
CA PRO A 210 24.86 -21.87 -17.15
C PRO A 210 24.87 -21.86 -18.68
N ARG A 211 23.78 -21.44 -19.34
CA ARG A 211 23.64 -21.43 -20.81
C ARG A 211 24.24 -20.22 -21.49
N MET A 212 24.57 -19.16 -20.74
CA MET A 212 25.26 -17.97 -21.29
C MET A 212 26.79 -18.05 -21.16
N ALA A 213 27.30 -19.03 -20.41
CA ALA A 213 28.73 -19.20 -20.13
C ALA A 213 29.43 -20.23 -21.04
N SER A 214 28.70 -20.80 -22.01
CA SER A 214 29.17 -21.74 -23.05
C SER A 214 29.13 -21.08 -24.42
#